data_AF-A0A835NYC2-F1
#
_entry.id   AF-A0A835NYC2-F1
#
_cell.length_a   1.000
_cell.length_b   1.000
_cell.length_c   1.000
_cell.angle_alpha   90.00
_cell.angle_beta   90.00
_cell.angle_gamma   90.00
#
_symmetry.space_group_name_H-M   'P 1'
#
loop_
_entity.id
_entity.type
_entity.pdbx_description
1 polymer ?
#
loop_
_entity_poly.entity_id
_entity_poly.type
_entity_poly.pdbx_seq_one_letter_code
_entity_poly.pdbx_strand_id
1 'polypeptide(L)'
;MLQAESWVRGKLRDLKDGCDLQDWEEVAQTLQRDMKDFENTLIKLNQMGEQLMWRSSPSAEAVRRQLLALQDQWQLLKQTAASQSKALGGLRSLQDFNRKAEQLEAWIKHKEEKPSLAALLQESPDKIQLTRRILDLKQEEQQFQSLHKELNSLAQKLEKQGKSESRNISARRKHLNKMWLRLQGTLKEHHEALQLALEVASFLQQADILLGAIHAKQSSICSTGKPGEGEPCQDRDVRDIASQVMMLDVTVSQLLNLQPSLAARVTSKHRDVKESWAQLQQALRYQKMC
;
A
#
# COMPACT_ATOMS: atom_id res chain seq x y z
N MET A 1 -24.96 -50.12 -15.72
CA MET A 1 -24.31 -50.38 -14.42
C MET A 1 -22.79 -50.49 -14.54
N LEU A 2 -22.24 -51.47 -15.26
CA LEU A 2 -20.78 -51.60 -15.46
C LEU A 2 -20.09 -50.34 -16.01
N GLN A 3 -20.72 -49.66 -16.98
CA GLN A 3 -20.21 -48.40 -17.51
C GLN A 3 -20.17 -47.28 -16.45
N ALA A 4 -21.20 -47.20 -15.60
CA ALA A 4 -21.28 -46.20 -14.53
C ALA A 4 -20.22 -46.45 -13.45
N GLU A 5 -20.03 -47.70 -13.06
CA GLU A 5 -18.95 -48.08 -12.14
C GLU A 5 -17.56 -47.82 -12.73
N SER A 6 -17.34 -48.17 -14.00
CA SER A 6 -16.07 -47.92 -14.69
C SER A 6 -15.76 -46.43 -14.75
N TRP A 7 -16.77 -45.61 -14.97
CA TRP A 7 -16.65 -44.15 -14.99
C TRP A 7 -16.25 -43.60 -13.61
N VAL A 8 -16.94 -44.00 -12.53
CA VAL A 8 -16.59 -43.53 -11.16
C VAL A 8 -15.18 -43.96 -10.78
N ARG A 9 -14.80 -45.20 -11.09
CA ARG A 9 -13.43 -45.71 -10.86
C ARG A 9 -12.38 -44.95 -11.68
N GLY A 10 -12.70 -44.58 -12.92
CA GLY A 10 -11.85 -43.72 -13.74
C GLY A 10 -11.59 -42.38 -13.07
N LYS A 11 -12.67 -41.66 -12.72
CA LYS A 11 -12.56 -40.35 -12.05
C LYS A 11 -11.80 -40.43 -10.71
N LEU A 12 -12.04 -41.46 -9.90
CA LEU A 12 -11.28 -41.66 -8.66
C LEU A 12 -9.77 -41.85 -8.89
N ARG A 13 -9.39 -42.48 -10.00
CA ARG A 13 -7.98 -42.63 -10.38
C ARG A 13 -7.40 -41.28 -10.81
N ASP A 14 -8.10 -40.55 -11.67
CA ASP A 14 -7.68 -39.23 -12.15
C ASP A 14 -7.44 -38.25 -10.97
N LEU A 15 -8.32 -38.27 -9.95
CA LEU A 15 -8.16 -37.46 -8.74
C LEU A 15 -6.92 -37.86 -7.93
N LYS A 16 -6.57 -39.14 -7.92
CA LYS A 16 -5.47 -39.69 -7.13
C LYS A 16 -4.11 -39.46 -7.78
N ASP A 17 -4.05 -39.46 -9.11
CA ASP A 17 -2.80 -39.28 -9.86
C ASP A 17 -2.30 -37.82 -9.83
N GLY A 18 -3.16 -36.88 -9.40
CA GLY A 18 -2.80 -35.49 -9.11
C GLY A 18 -2.65 -34.64 -10.37
N CYS A 19 -3.30 -33.48 -10.41
CA CYS A 19 -3.04 -32.47 -11.44
C CYS A 19 -2.25 -31.31 -10.83
N ASP A 20 -1.41 -30.68 -11.64
CA ASP A 20 -0.73 -29.45 -11.26
C ASP A 20 -1.74 -28.36 -10.87
N LEU A 21 -1.29 -27.46 -9.99
CA LEU A 21 -2.15 -26.43 -9.41
C LEU A 21 -2.85 -25.57 -10.46
N GLN A 22 -2.19 -25.35 -11.60
CA GLN A 22 -2.61 -24.47 -12.69
C GLN A 22 -3.73 -25.09 -13.55
N ASP A 23 -3.70 -26.41 -13.73
CA ASP A 23 -4.68 -27.15 -14.54
C ASP A 23 -5.89 -27.60 -13.71
N TRP A 24 -5.75 -27.61 -12.38
CA TRP A 24 -6.81 -28.09 -11.49
C TRP A 24 -8.12 -27.32 -11.59
N GLU A 25 -8.11 -26.02 -11.92
CA GLU A 25 -9.36 -25.25 -12.04
C GLU A 25 -10.22 -25.75 -13.20
N GLU A 26 -9.61 -26.02 -14.34
CA GLU A 26 -10.29 -26.59 -15.50
C GLU A 26 -10.74 -28.03 -15.23
N VAL A 27 -9.88 -28.83 -14.59
CA VAL A 27 -10.20 -30.19 -14.16
C VAL A 27 -11.36 -30.21 -13.17
N ALA A 28 -11.38 -29.31 -12.19
CA ALA A 28 -12.44 -29.21 -11.19
C ALA A 28 -13.77 -28.76 -11.80
N GLN A 29 -13.75 -27.81 -12.73
CA GLN A 29 -14.96 -27.38 -13.45
C GLN A 29 -15.53 -28.52 -14.30
N THR A 30 -14.66 -29.23 -15.03
CA THR A 30 -15.05 -30.39 -15.84
C THR A 30 -15.61 -31.49 -14.96
N LEU A 31 -14.91 -31.83 -13.88
CA LEU A 31 -15.35 -32.83 -12.90
C LEU A 31 -16.69 -32.44 -12.28
N GLN A 32 -16.93 -31.17 -11.97
CA GLN A 32 -18.19 -30.71 -11.40
C GLN A 32 -19.37 -30.89 -12.39
N ARG A 33 -19.15 -30.59 -13.68
CA ARG A 33 -20.16 -30.84 -14.74
C ARG A 33 -20.44 -32.33 -14.86
N ASP A 34 -19.37 -33.11 -15.00
CA ASP A 34 -19.38 -34.57 -15.09
C ASP A 34 -20.13 -35.22 -13.92
N MET A 35 -19.88 -34.74 -12.71
CA MET A 35 -20.55 -35.18 -11.48
C MET A 35 -22.05 -34.86 -11.52
N LYS A 36 -22.45 -33.68 -11.98
CA LYS A 36 -23.87 -33.29 -12.13
C LYS A 36 -24.60 -34.17 -13.15
N ASP A 37 -23.95 -34.49 -14.27
CA ASP A 37 -24.50 -35.39 -15.29
C ASP A 37 -24.61 -36.83 -14.77
N PHE A 38 -23.65 -37.26 -13.96
CA PHE A 38 -23.66 -38.56 -13.32
C PHE A 38 -24.77 -38.71 -12.27
N GLU A 39 -25.13 -37.65 -11.53
CA GLU A 39 -26.28 -37.67 -10.60
C GLU A 39 -27.58 -38.05 -11.32
N ASN A 40 -27.83 -37.49 -12.51
CA ASN A 40 -28.98 -37.84 -13.33
C ASN A 40 -28.94 -39.31 -13.78
N THR A 41 -27.75 -39.83 -14.07
CA THR A 41 -27.53 -41.23 -14.44
C THR A 41 -27.82 -42.16 -13.25
N LEU A 42 -27.38 -41.78 -12.06
CA LEU A 42 -27.62 -42.52 -10.82
C LEU A 42 -29.12 -42.60 -10.48
N ILE A 43 -29.86 -41.51 -10.66
CA ILE A 43 -31.32 -41.48 -10.46
C ILE A 43 -32.01 -42.49 -11.40
N LYS A 44 -31.66 -42.48 -12.69
CA LYS A 44 -32.21 -43.42 -13.68
C LYS A 44 -31.87 -44.88 -13.34
N LEU A 45 -30.62 -45.15 -12.96
CA LEU A 45 -30.18 -46.50 -12.59
C LEU A 45 -30.89 -47.02 -11.34
N ASN A 46 -31.11 -46.15 -10.34
CA ASN A 46 -31.87 -46.51 -9.14
C ASN A 46 -33.34 -46.80 -9.48
N GLN A 47 -34.00 -45.97 -10.30
CA GLN A 47 -35.38 -46.20 -10.74
C GLN A 47 -35.54 -47.53 -11.50
N MET A 48 -34.63 -47.82 -12.42
CA MET A 48 -34.60 -49.10 -13.14
C MET A 48 -34.32 -50.27 -12.20
N GLY A 49 -33.42 -50.08 -11.24
CA GLY A 49 -33.10 -51.04 -10.19
C GLY A 49 -34.31 -51.45 -9.36
N GLU A 50 -35.06 -50.46 -8.87
CA GLU A 50 -36.31 -50.65 -8.13
C GLU A 50 -37.29 -51.51 -8.95
N GLN A 51 -37.57 -51.13 -10.20
CA GLN A 51 -38.49 -51.87 -11.07
C GLN A 51 -38.11 -53.35 -11.26
N LEU A 52 -36.81 -53.67 -11.31
CA LEU A 52 -36.32 -55.03 -11.42
C LEU A 52 -36.44 -55.82 -10.10
N MET A 53 -36.33 -55.15 -8.96
CA MET A 53 -36.51 -55.76 -7.63
C MET A 53 -37.97 -56.12 -7.35
N TRP A 54 -38.93 -55.33 -7.85
CA TRP A 54 -40.37 -55.62 -7.74
C TRP A 54 -40.78 -56.97 -8.35
N ARG A 55 -40.02 -57.51 -9.30
CA ARG A 55 -40.31 -58.79 -9.98
C ARG A 55 -39.78 -60.04 -9.24
N SER A 56 -39.30 -59.90 -7.99
CA SER A 56 -38.88 -60.98 -7.07
C SER A 56 -38.18 -62.15 -7.76
N SER A 57 -36.96 -61.93 -8.26
CA SER A 57 -36.10 -62.93 -8.88
C SER A 57 -34.76 -63.04 -8.14
N PRO A 58 -34.03 -64.17 -8.18
CA PRO A 58 -32.69 -64.31 -7.56
C PRO A 58 -31.67 -63.26 -8.02
N SER A 59 -31.91 -62.63 -9.18
CA SER A 59 -31.13 -61.51 -9.72
C SER A 59 -31.32 -60.19 -8.95
N ALA A 60 -32.45 -60.01 -8.23
CA ALA A 60 -32.78 -58.78 -7.51
C ALA A 60 -31.77 -58.45 -6.39
N GLU A 61 -31.29 -59.45 -5.65
CA GLU A 61 -30.27 -59.26 -4.62
C GLU A 61 -28.90 -58.87 -5.20
N ALA A 62 -28.56 -59.37 -6.40
CA ALA A 62 -27.33 -58.99 -7.10
C ALA A 62 -27.42 -57.54 -7.57
N VAL A 63 -28.55 -57.15 -8.20
CA VAL A 63 -28.81 -55.76 -8.63
C VAL A 63 -28.76 -54.80 -7.44
N ARG A 64 -29.39 -55.15 -6.32
CA ARG A 64 -29.36 -54.35 -5.08
C ARG A 64 -27.94 -54.14 -4.57
N ARG A 65 -27.14 -55.20 -4.50
CA ARG A 65 -25.73 -55.12 -4.05
C ARG A 65 -24.89 -54.22 -4.96
N GLN A 66 -25.07 -54.32 -6.27
CA GLN A 66 -24.32 -53.49 -7.22
C GLN A 66 -24.73 -52.02 -7.18
N LEU A 67 -26.02 -51.71 -6.99
CA LEU A 67 -26.47 -50.32 -6.81
C LEU A 67 -25.91 -49.70 -5.52
N LEU A 68 -25.89 -50.45 -4.42
CA LEU A 68 -25.26 -50.00 -3.17
C LEU A 68 -23.77 -49.75 -3.37
N ALA A 69 -23.05 -50.68 -3.99
CA ALA A 69 -21.63 -50.51 -4.27
C ALA A 69 -21.34 -49.29 -5.16
N LEU A 70 -22.17 -49.03 -6.17
CA LEU A 70 -22.07 -47.84 -7.01
C LEU A 70 -22.34 -46.56 -6.21
N GLN A 71 -23.32 -46.57 -5.31
CA GLN A 71 -23.63 -45.45 -4.44
C GLN A 71 -22.48 -45.14 -3.48
N ASP A 72 -21.85 -46.17 -2.89
CA ASP A 72 -20.67 -46.01 -2.04
C ASP A 72 -19.48 -45.43 -2.81
N GLN A 73 -19.21 -45.94 -4.02
CA GLN A 73 -18.18 -45.39 -4.91
C GLN A 73 -18.45 -43.93 -5.28
N TRP A 74 -19.71 -43.58 -5.52
CA TRP A 74 -20.14 -42.21 -5.78
C TRP A 74 -19.92 -41.28 -4.57
N GLN A 75 -20.25 -41.73 -3.35
CA GLN A 75 -19.99 -40.95 -2.14
C GLN A 75 -18.49 -40.76 -1.92
N LEU A 76 -17.68 -41.80 -2.14
CA LEU A 76 -16.23 -41.71 -2.07
C LEU A 76 -15.68 -40.70 -3.10
N LEU A 77 -16.19 -40.70 -4.33
CA LEU A 77 -15.80 -39.72 -5.35
C LEU A 77 -16.10 -38.29 -4.91
N LYS A 78 -17.30 -38.03 -4.40
CA LYS A 78 -17.68 -36.71 -3.86
C LYS A 78 -16.76 -36.26 -2.73
N GLN A 79 -16.49 -37.14 -1.77
CA GLN A 79 -15.60 -36.85 -0.65
C GLN A 79 -14.17 -36.57 -1.12
N THR A 80 -13.66 -37.37 -2.05
CA THR A 80 -12.32 -37.22 -2.62
C THR A 80 -12.19 -35.90 -3.35
N ALA A 81 -13.13 -35.58 -4.25
CA ALA A 81 -13.16 -34.31 -4.98
C ALA A 81 -13.24 -33.09 -4.05
N ALA A 82 -14.07 -33.16 -3.00
CA ALA A 82 -14.16 -32.10 -2.00
C ALA A 82 -12.87 -31.94 -1.19
N SER A 83 -12.24 -33.05 -0.80
CA SER A 83 -10.97 -33.04 -0.06
C SER A 83 -9.83 -32.44 -0.89
N GLN A 84 -9.76 -32.77 -2.17
CA GLN A 84 -8.75 -32.27 -3.10
C GLN A 84 -8.96 -30.78 -3.38
N SER A 85 -10.20 -30.36 -3.63
CA SER A 85 -10.55 -28.94 -3.79
C SER A 85 -10.17 -28.12 -2.55
N LYS A 86 -10.42 -28.66 -1.35
CA LYS A 86 -10.02 -28.00 -0.10
C LYS A 86 -8.49 -27.93 0.05
N ALA A 87 -7.77 -29.01 -0.23
CA ALA A 87 -6.32 -29.06 -0.14
C ALA A 87 -5.66 -28.05 -1.10
N LEU A 88 -6.14 -27.99 -2.35
CA LEU A 88 -5.63 -27.07 -3.37
C LEU A 88 -6.00 -25.62 -3.08
N GLY A 89 -7.20 -25.36 -2.57
CA GLY A 89 -7.56 -24.02 -2.07
C GLY A 89 -6.65 -23.56 -0.91
N GLY A 90 -6.27 -24.48 -0.03
CA GLY A 90 -5.29 -24.24 1.02
C GLY A 90 -3.89 -23.94 0.47
N LEU A 91 -3.43 -24.69 -0.54
CA LEU A 91 -2.13 -24.48 -1.18
C LEU A 91 -2.08 -23.14 -1.95
N ARG A 92 -3.15 -22.78 -2.69
CA ARG A 92 -3.29 -21.47 -3.34
C ARG A 92 -3.22 -20.33 -2.31
N SER A 93 -3.97 -20.46 -1.23
CA SER A 93 -3.95 -19.50 -0.12
C SER A 93 -2.55 -19.36 0.50
N LEU A 94 -1.79 -20.45 0.60
CA LEU A 94 -0.41 -20.44 1.10
C LEU A 94 0.55 -19.73 0.13
N GLN A 95 0.43 -20.00 -1.17
CA GLN A 95 1.21 -19.29 -2.20
C GLN A 95 0.93 -17.79 -2.19
N ASP A 96 -0.35 -17.40 -2.11
CA ASP A 96 -0.74 -15.99 -2.00
C ASP A 96 -0.19 -15.34 -0.73
N PHE A 97 -0.20 -16.06 0.41
CA PHE A 97 0.41 -15.59 1.64
C PHE A 97 1.92 -15.33 1.47
N ASN A 98 2.64 -16.29 0.88
CA ASN A 98 4.09 -16.16 0.66
C ASN A 98 4.42 -14.99 -0.28
N ARG A 99 3.70 -14.86 -1.40
CA ARG A 99 3.87 -13.75 -2.34
C ARG A 99 3.63 -12.39 -1.67
N LYS A 100 2.54 -12.26 -0.91
CA LYS A 100 2.23 -11.03 -0.17
C LYS A 100 3.28 -10.75 0.92
N ALA A 101 3.81 -11.79 1.56
CA ALA A 101 4.88 -11.67 2.55
C ALA A 101 6.17 -11.13 1.92
N GLU A 102 6.59 -11.70 0.80
CA GLU A 102 7.76 -11.25 0.05
C GLU A 102 7.61 -9.80 -0.42
N GLN A 103 6.45 -9.45 -0.98
CA GLN A 103 6.15 -8.09 -1.41
C GLN A 103 6.24 -7.10 -0.25
N LEU A 104 5.66 -7.46 0.92
CA LEU A 104 5.72 -6.62 2.10
C LEU A 104 7.16 -6.49 2.64
N GLU A 105 7.94 -7.57 2.68
CA GLU A 105 9.33 -7.53 3.14
C GLU A 105 10.24 -6.70 2.24
N ALA A 106 10.08 -6.84 0.92
CA ALA A 106 10.84 -6.06 -0.04
C ALA A 106 10.59 -4.56 0.15
N TRP A 107 9.33 -4.18 0.33
CA TRP A 107 8.98 -2.78 0.61
C TRP A 107 9.49 -2.31 1.96
N ILE A 108 9.38 -3.13 3.02
CA ILE A 108 9.93 -2.78 4.34
C ILE A 108 11.42 -2.50 4.22
N LYS A 109 12.20 -3.40 3.60
CA LYS A 109 13.65 -3.22 3.42
C LYS A 109 13.97 -1.94 2.64
N HIS A 110 13.22 -1.65 1.58
CA HIS A 110 13.39 -0.42 0.81
C HIS A 110 13.12 0.85 1.64
N LYS A 111 12.22 0.79 2.63
CA LYS A 111 11.85 1.94 3.46
C LYS A 111 12.57 1.98 4.82
N GLU A 112 13.40 0.98 5.15
CA GLU A 112 14.20 0.96 6.37
C GLU A 112 15.31 2.03 6.34
N GLU A 113 15.74 2.48 5.17
CA GLU A 113 16.72 3.55 5.02
C GLU A 113 16.10 4.92 5.22
N LYS A 114 16.65 5.68 6.18
CA LYS A 114 16.24 7.06 6.47
C LYS A 114 17.03 8.05 5.63
N PRO A 115 16.39 8.80 4.72
CA PRO A 115 17.08 9.89 4.05
C PRO A 115 17.36 11.00 5.06
N SER A 116 18.58 11.52 5.04
CA SER A 116 18.94 12.67 5.88
C SER A 116 18.23 13.93 5.39
N LEU A 117 17.94 14.86 6.30
CA LEU A 117 17.33 16.15 5.95
C LEU A 117 18.15 16.92 4.90
N ALA A 118 19.48 16.79 4.94
CA ALA A 118 20.38 17.39 3.95
C ALA A 118 20.18 16.76 2.55
N ALA A 119 20.10 15.43 2.47
CA ALA A 119 19.84 14.72 1.21
C ALA A 119 18.47 15.09 0.62
N LEU A 120 17.41 15.13 1.45
CA LEU A 120 16.06 15.51 1.00
C LEU A 120 16.03 16.91 0.36
N LEU A 121 16.72 17.86 0.98
CA LEU A 121 16.76 19.25 0.49
C LEU A 121 17.68 19.45 -0.71
N GLN A 122 18.60 18.50 -0.96
CA GLN A 122 19.42 18.47 -2.16
C GLN A 122 18.66 17.84 -3.35
N GLU A 123 17.95 16.73 -3.10
CA GLU A 123 17.19 15.99 -4.12
C GLU A 123 15.89 16.68 -4.51
N SER A 124 15.27 17.42 -3.59
CA SER A 124 13.99 18.10 -3.81
C SER A 124 14.09 19.53 -3.26
N PRO A 125 14.67 20.46 -4.03
CA PRO A 125 14.98 21.81 -3.55
C PRO A 125 13.74 22.70 -3.44
N ASP A 126 12.67 22.41 -4.19
CA ASP A 126 11.45 23.22 -4.21
C ASP A 126 10.28 22.60 -3.43
N LYS A 127 9.35 23.48 -3.03
CA LYS A 127 8.18 23.15 -2.23
C LYS A 127 7.23 22.17 -2.92
N ILE A 128 7.13 22.22 -4.25
CA ILE A 128 6.19 21.40 -5.03
C ILE A 128 6.67 19.95 -5.05
N GLN A 129 7.96 19.72 -5.29
CA GLN A 129 8.57 18.40 -5.29
C GLN A 129 8.46 17.74 -3.92
N LEU A 130 8.76 18.48 -2.84
CA LEU A 130 8.63 17.96 -1.47
C LEU A 130 7.17 17.62 -1.12
N THR A 131 6.21 18.47 -1.51
CA THR A 131 4.78 18.21 -1.32
C THR A 131 4.37 16.94 -2.06
N ARG A 132 4.81 16.77 -3.32
CA ARG A 132 4.54 15.58 -4.11
C ARG A 132 5.10 14.33 -3.44
N ARG A 133 6.34 14.38 -2.95
CA ARG A 133 7.00 13.26 -2.26
C ARG A 133 6.24 12.82 -1.00
N ILE A 134 5.72 13.77 -0.22
CA ILE A 134 4.88 13.49 0.95
C ILE A 134 3.60 12.77 0.54
N LEU A 135 2.93 13.21 -0.53
CA LEU A 135 1.70 12.59 -1.02
C LEU A 135 1.96 11.17 -1.54
N ASP A 136 3.03 10.97 -2.32
CA ASP A 136 3.41 9.67 -2.84
C ASP A 136 3.72 8.69 -1.70
N LEU A 137 4.48 9.12 -0.68
CA LEU A 137 4.78 8.28 0.49
C LEU A 137 3.50 7.87 1.25
N LYS A 138 2.58 8.81 1.46
CA LYS A 138 1.27 8.52 2.11
C LYS A 138 0.44 7.53 1.31
N GLN A 139 0.42 7.66 -0.01
CA GLN A 139 -0.30 6.75 -0.88
C GLN A 139 0.30 5.35 -0.84
N GLU A 140 1.63 5.24 -0.94
CA GLU A 140 2.34 3.96 -0.81
C GLU A 140 2.06 3.30 0.55
N GLU A 141 2.19 4.05 1.65
CA GLU A 141 1.93 3.54 3.00
C GLU A 141 0.50 2.97 3.12
N GLN A 142 -0.51 3.66 2.59
CA GLN A 142 -1.89 3.18 2.61
C GLN A 142 -2.06 1.86 1.84
N GLN A 143 -1.37 1.74 0.71
CA GLN A 143 -1.40 0.53 -0.12
C GLN A 143 -0.78 -0.66 0.63
N PHE A 144 0.37 -0.46 1.25
CA PHE A 144 1.07 -1.50 2.02
C PHE A 144 0.40 -1.79 3.38
N GLN A 145 -0.30 -0.83 3.98
CA GLN A 145 -1.13 -1.06 5.16
C GLN A 145 -2.30 -2.00 4.82
N SER A 146 -2.90 -1.84 3.65
CA SER A 146 -3.96 -2.74 3.17
C SER A 146 -3.40 -4.14 2.90
N LEU A 147 -2.23 -4.23 2.24
CA LEU A 147 -1.52 -5.48 2.02
C LEU A 147 -1.20 -6.22 3.34
N HIS A 148 -0.71 -5.49 4.35
CA HIS A 148 -0.42 -6.02 5.69
C HIS A 148 -1.66 -6.58 6.39
N LYS A 149 -2.80 -5.90 6.29
CA LYS A 149 -4.10 -6.36 6.81
C LYS A 149 -4.56 -7.64 6.11
N GLU A 150 -4.51 -7.66 4.77
CA GLU A 150 -4.86 -8.84 3.98
C GLU A 150 -3.99 -10.05 4.33
N LEU A 151 -2.67 -9.84 4.42
CA LEU A 151 -1.70 -10.86 4.80
C LEU A 151 -2.02 -11.47 6.17
N ASN A 152 -2.33 -10.62 7.17
CA ASN A 152 -2.70 -11.09 8.50
C ASN A 152 -4.00 -11.90 8.49
N SER A 153 -5.01 -11.44 7.75
CA SER A 153 -6.29 -12.17 7.59
C SER A 153 -6.08 -13.52 6.92
N LEU A 154 -5.28 -13.57 5.86
CA LEU A 154 -4.98 -14.80 5.13
C LEU A 154 -4.22 -15.81 6.00
N ALA A 155 -3.20 -15.34 6.73
CA ALA A 155 -2.46 -16.15 7.67
C ALA A 155 -3.35 -16.74 8.77
N GLN A 156 -4.27 -15.95 9.35
CA GLN A 156 -5.22 -16.45 10.35
C GLN A 156 -6.17 -17.52 9.78
N LYS A 157 -6.59 -17.39 8.52
CA LYS A 157 -7.41 -18.40 7.85
C LYS A 157 -6.61 -19.70 7.65
N LEU A 158 -5.37 -19.61 7.17
CA LEU A 158 -4.49 -20.75 6.98
C LEU A 158 -4.15 -21.46 8.30
N GLU A 159 -3.89 -20.70 9.36
CA GLU A 159 -3.64 -21.22 10.71
C GLU A 159 -4.81 -22.07 11.24
N LYS A 160 -6.06 -21.71 10.87
CA LYS A 160 -7.28 -22.46 11.23
C LYS A 160 -7.51 -23.70 10.35
N GLN A 161 -6.99 -23.71 9.12
CA GLN A 161 -7.26 -24.77 8.14
C GLN A 161 -6.34 -25.99 8.27
N GLY A 162 -5.15 -25.87 8.85
CA GLY A 162 -4.16 -26.96 8.89
C GLY A 162 -3.35 -27.05 10.18
N LYS A 163 -2.84 -28.25 10.51
CA LYS A 163 -2.00 -28.49 11.69
C LYS A 163 -0.49 -28.51 11.40
N SER A 164 -0.04 -28.89 10.20
CA SER A 164 1.39 -29.02 9.87
C SER A 164 2.08 -27.67 9.64
N GLU A 165 1.51 -26.80 8.81
CA GLU A 165 2.13 -25.50 8.45
C GLU A 165 1.77 -24.33 9.38
N SER A 166 0.81 -24.52 10.28
CA SER A 166 0.28 -23.45 11.13
C SER A 166 1.37 -22.78 12.00
N ARG A 167 2.34 -23.57 12.48
CA ARG A 167 3.47 -23.02 13.26
C ARG A 167 4.36 -22.12 12.41
N ASN A 168 4.70 -22.53 11.19
CA ASN A 168 5.54 -21.78 10.26
C ASN A 168 4.86 -20.47 9.85
N ILE A 169 3.58 -20.54 9.47
CA ILE A 169 2.76 -19.38 9.09
C ILE A 169 2.66 -18.39 10.25
N SER A 170 2.43 -18.89 11.48
CA SER A 170 2.35 -18.04 12.66
C SER A 170 3.68 -17.36 12.98
N ALA A 171 4.79 -18.09 12.88
CA ALA A 171 6.12 -17.53 13.08
C ALA A 171 6.42 -16.44 12.04
N ARG A 172 6.13 -16.72 10.75
CA ARG A 172 6.30 -15.76 9.65
C ARG A 172 5.46 -14.51 9.83
N ARG A 173 4.17 -14.67 10.15
CA ARG A 173 3.25 -13.56 10.46
C ARG A 173 3.75 -12.70 11.61
N LYS A 174 4.20 -13.31 12.71
CA LYS A 174 4.75 -12.58 13.87
C LYS A 174 6.00 -11.79 13.49
N HIS A 175 6.88 -12.38 12.69
CA HIS A 175 8.08 -11.70 12.19
C HIS A 175 7.72 -10.47 11.34
N LEU A 176 6.84 -10.64 10.36
CA LEU A 176 6.35 -9.55 9.50
C LEU A 176 5.67 -8.45 10.31
N ASN A 177 4.86 -8.79 11.31
CA ASN A 177 4.21 -7.81 12.18
C ASN A 177 5.23 -7.02 13.00
N LYS A 178 6.30 -7.67 13.47
CA LYS A 178 7.39 -6.98 14.17
C LYS A 178 8.15 -6.04 13.23
N MET A 179 8.44 -6.48 12.01
CA MET A 179 9.08 -5.62 10.99
C MET A 179 8.20 -4.43 10.64
N TRP A 180 6.91 -4.66 10.40
CA TRP A 180 5.92 -3.62 10.13
C TRP A 180 5.86 -2.57 11.24
N LEU A 181 5.79 -3.01 12.51
CA LEU A 181 5.75 -2.08 13.64
C LEU A 181 7.00 -1.20 13.72
N ARG A 182 8.19 -1.76 13.45
CA ARG A 182 9.43 -0.97 13.38
C ARG A 182 9.39 0.03 12.23
N LEU A 183 8.94 -0.42 11.06
CA LEU A 183 8.82 0.45 9.90
C LEU A 183 7.86 1.62 10.14
N GLN A 184 6.76 1.44 10.87
CA GLN A 184 5.86 2.55 11.21
C GLN A 184 6.59 3.67 11.98
N GLY A 185 7.55 3.32 12.84
CA GLY A 185 8.43 4.29 13.48
C GLY A 185 9.31 5.03 12.46
N THR A 186 10.00 4.29 11.59
CA THR A 186 10.83 4.87 10.53
C THR A 186 10.03 5.77 9.57
N LEU A 187 8.83 5.35 9.17
CA LEU A 187 7.94 6.13 8.30
C LEU A 187 7.49 7.41 8.98
N LYS A 188 7.17 7.37 10.28
CA LYS A 188 6.85 8.58 11.04
C LYS A 188 8.01 9.57 11.00
N GLU A 189 9.23 9.10 11.25
CA GLU A 189 10.44 9.93 11.18
C GLU A 189 10.71 10.47 9.77
N HIS A 190 10.44 9.68 8.71
CA HIS A 190 10.52 10.15 7.31
C HIS A 190 9.52 11.26 7.04
N HIS A 191 8.27 11.11 7.49
CA HIS A 191 7.25 12.14 7.32
C HIS A 191 7.64 13.44 8.03
N GLU A 192 8.15 13.35 9.25
CA GLU A 192 8.65 14.50 10.01
C GLU A 192 9.83 15.17 9.29
N ALA A 193 10.77 14.38 8.75
CA ALA A 193 11.91 14.91 7.98
C ALA A 193 11.47 15.60 6.68
N LEU A 194 10.53 15.02 5.93
CA LEU A 194 9.97 15.61 4.71
C LEU A 194 9.18 16.90 5.02
N GLN A 195 8.41 16.90 6.11
CA GLN A 195 7.66 18.07 6.54
C GLN A 195 8.59 19.21 6.93
N LEU A 196 9.65 18.92 7.69
CA LEU A 196 10.66 19.91 8.04
C LEU A 196 11.41 20.41 6.80
N ALA A 197 11.74 19.54 5.84
CA ALA A 197 12.32 19.94 4.57
C ALA A 197 11.39 20.91 3.82
N LEU A 198 10.09 20.62 3.78
CA LEU A 198 9.09 21.46 3.14
C LEU A 198 9.00 22.85 3.79
N GLU A 199 9.05 22.92 5.11
CA GLU A 199 9.04 24.18 5.85
C GLU A 199 10.30 25.02 5.57
N VAL A 200 11.48 24.38 5.53
CA VAL A 200 12.73 25.05 5.16
C VAL A 200 12.69 25.55 3.72
N ALA A 201 12.24 24.73 2.77
CA ALA A 201 12.13 25.15 1.37
C ALA A 201 11.15 26.31 1.21
N SER A 202 10.02 26.28 1.92
CA SER A 202 9.04 27.37 1.93
C SER A 202 9.61 28.65 2.53
N PHE A 203 10.41 28.54 3.60
CA PHE A 203 11.12 29.68 4.19
C PHE A 203 12.12 30.30 3.21
N LEU A 204 12.96 29.47 2.57
CA LEU A 204 13.96 29.95 1.62
C LEU A 204 13.30 30.66 0.44
N GLN A 205 12.24 30.07 -0.12
CA GLN A 205 11.46 30.68 -1.20
C GLN A 205 10.83 32.01 -0.77
N GLN A 206 10.27 32.09 0.44
CA GLN A 206 9.70 33.34 0.96
C GLN A 206 10.77 34.41 1.15
N ALA A 207 11.96 34.04 1.65
CA ALA A 207 13.08 34.95 1.79
C ALA A 207 13.58 35.47 0.42
N ASP A 208 13.62 34.62 -0.61
CA ASP A 208 14.00 35.01 -1.97
C ASP A 208 13.00 35.99 -2.59
N ILE A 209 11.70 35.73 -2.45
CA ILE A 209 10.64 36.64 -2.90
C ILE A 209 10.75 38.00 -2.21
N LEU A 210 10.98 37.99 -0.89
CA LEU A 210 11.11 39.21 -0.08
C LEU A 210 12.36 40.00 -0.46
N LEU A 211 13.50 39.34 -0.67
CA LEU A 211 14.73 39.98 -1.18
C LEU A 211 14.46 40.64 -2.54
N GLY A 212 13.78 39.94 -3.45
CA GLY A 212 13.38 40.50 -4.75
C GLY A 212 12.52 41.76 -4.61
N ALA A 213 11.53 41.74 -3.70
CA ALA A 213 10.68 42.89 -3.42
C ALA A 213 11.47 44.08 -2.83
N ILE A 214 12.40 43.82 -1.90
CA ILE A 214 13.28 44.84 -1.32
C ILE A 214 14.15 45.47 -2.41
N HIS A 215 14.81 44.67 -3.25
CA HIS A 215 15.69 45.17 -4.32
C HIS A 215 14.92 45.94 -5.40
N ALA A 216 13.71 45.48 -5.76
CA ALA A 216 12.84 46.21 -6.68
C ALA A 216 12.45 47.59 -6.12
N LYS A 217 12.15 47.67 -4.81
CA LYS A 217 11.83 48.93 -4.15
C LYS A 217 13.04 49.87 -4.08
N GLN A 218 14.22 49.35 -3.73
CA GLN A 218 15.46 50.13 -3.74
C GLN A 218 15.76 50.75 -5.12
N SER A 219 15.57 49.96 -6.19
CA SER A 219 15.78 50.41 -7.56
C SER A 219 14.80 51.51 -7.98
N SER A 220 13.54 51.41 -7.54
CA SER A 220 12.51 52.43 -7.77
C SER A 220 12.86 53.77 -7.09
N ILE A 221 13.38 53.74 -5.86
CA ILE A 221 13.84 54.93 -5.13
C ILE A 221 15.01 55.61 -5.86
N CYS A 222 15.97 54.83 -6.36
CA CYS A 222 17.12 55.37 -7.10
C CYS A 222 16.72 56.01 -8.44
N SER A 223 15.68 55.48 -9.09
CA SER A 223 15.22 55.94 -10.40
C SER A 223 14.32 57.18 -10.34
N THR A 224 13.67 57.45 -9.19
CA THR A 224 12.78 58.60 -8.97
C THR A 224 13.54 59.79 -8.39
N GLY A 225 14.47 60.35 -9.17
CA GLY A 225 15.20 61.58 -8.83
C GLY A 225 14.43 62.89 -9.03
N LYS A 226 13.09 62.87 -9.15
CA LYS A 226 12.27 64.09 -9.27
C LYS A 226 11.25 64.19 -8.13
N PRO A 227 11.25 65.31 -7.37
CA PRO A 227 10.30 65.54 -6.29
C PRO A 227 8.93 65.90 -6.90
N GLY A 228 7.99 64.97 -6.81
CA GLY A 228 6.61 65.17 -7.22
C GLY A 228 5.73 64.09 -6.62
N GLU A 229 4.96 64.48 -5.60
CA GLU A 229 3.84 63.76 -4.98
C GLU A 229 4.11 62.29 -4.58
N GLY A 230 4.46 62.09 -3.31
CA GLY A 230 4.53 60.77 -2.70
C GLY A 230 3.18 60.06 -2.78
N GLU A 231 3.07 59.12 -3.71
CA GLU A 231 1.87 58.30 -3.86
C GLU A 231 1.63 57.43 -2.60
N PRO A 232 0.39 57.35 -2.09
CA PRO A 232 0.03 56.45 -0.98
C PRO A 232 0.27 54.96 -1.28
N CYS A 233 0.54 54.61 -2.54
CA CYS A 233 0.94 53.27 -2.97
C CYS A 233 2.33 52.90 -2.41
N GLN A 234 3.29 53.84 -2.40
CA GLN A 234 4.67 53.51 -2.02
C GLN A 234 4.82 53.16 -0.52
N ASP A 235 4.08 53.86 0.34
CA ASP A 235 4.04 53.62 1.79
C ASP A 235 3.24 52.34 2.16
N ARG A 236 2.37 51.85 1.26
CA ARG A 236 1.71 50.55 1.42
C ARG A 236 2.73 49.41 1.21
N ASP A 237 3.48 49.46 0.12
CA ASP A 237 4.48 48.42 -0.19
C ASP A 237 5.53 48.26 0.93
N VAL A 238 6.01 49.37 1.49
CA VAL A 238 7.02 49.35 2.56
C VAL A 238 6.45 48.72 3.84
N ARG A 239 5.18 48.97 4.17
CA ARG A 239 4.49 48.33 5.30
C ARG A 239 4.28 46.83 5.06
N ASP A 240 3.97 46.45 3.84
CA ASP A 240 3.80 45.04 3.47
C ASP A 240 5.13 44.29 3.56
N ILE A 241 6.23 44.88 3.06
CA ILE A 241 7.59 44.34 3.21
C ILE A 241 7.96 44.22 4.69
N ALA A 242 7.73 45.26 5.51
CA ALA A 242 8.02 45.23 6.93
C ALA A 242 7.26 44.11 7.65
N SER A 243 5.97 43.92 7.31
CA SER A 243 5.14 42.86 7.86
C SER A 243 5.68 41.48 7.47
N GLN A 244 6.10 41.29 6.21
CA GLN A 244 6.72 40.04 5.76
C GLN A 244 8.06 39.76 6.44
N VAL A 245 8.89 40.77 6.71
CA VAL A 245 10.13 40.62 7.49
C VAL A 245 9.82 40.12 8.91
N MET A 246 8.81 40.68 9.57
CA MET A 246 8.39 40.23 10.91
C MET A 246 7.87 38.79 10.90
N MET A 247 7.08 38.42 9.89
CA MET A 247 6.61 37.04 9.73
C MET A 247 7.78 36.07 9.48
N LEU A 248 8.79 36.51 8.75
CA LEU A 248 10.01 35.74 8.52
C LEU A 248 10.81 35.55 9.82
N ASP A 249 10.91 36.57 10.68
CA ASP A 249 11.54 36.47 12.02
C ASP A 249 10.89 35.37 12.89
N VAL A 250 9.55 35.31 12.87
CA VAL A 250 8.77 34.27 13.57
C VAL A 250 9.09 32.88 13.01
N THR A 251 9.13 32.76 11.68
CA THR A 251 9.39 31.48 11.00
C THR A 251 10.80 30.96 11.31
N VAL A 252 11.80 31.84 11.33
CA VAL A 252 13.18 31.49 11.74
C VAL A 252 13.20 30.97 13.17
N SER A 253 12.55 31.68 14.09
CA SER A 253 12.50 31.28 15.50
C SER A 253 11.87 29.88 15.67
N GLN A 254 10.79 29.60 14.94
CA GLN A 254 10.14 28.29 14.93
C GLN A 254 11.06 27.19 14.37
N LEU A 255 11.68 27.42 13.22
CA LEU A 255 12.57 26.44 12.58
C LEU A 255 13.81 26.13 13.44
N LEU A 256 14.39 27.13 14.10
CA LEU A 256 15.53 26.94 15.00
C LEU A 256 15.17 26.17 16.27
N ASN A 257 13.96 26.39 16.81
CA ASN A 257 13.45 25.63 17.94
C ASN A 257 13.17 24.16 17.59
N LEU A 258 12.70 23.90 16.37
CA LEU A 258 12.42 22.54 15.90
C LEU A 258 13.69 21.75 15.60
N GLN A 259 14.68 22.36 14.93
CA GLN A 259 15.88 21.65 14.50
C GLN A 259 17.12 22.56 14.47
N PRO A 260 17.92 22.58 15.55
CA PRO A 260 19.12 23.43 15.64
C PRO A 260 20.17 23.18 14.55
N SER A 261 20.21 21.98 13.95
CA SER A 261 21.15 21.65 12.87
C SER A 261 20.90 22.46 11.58
N LEU A 262 19.71 23.05 11.43
CA LEU A 262 19.38 23.93 10.32
C LEU A 262 19.90 25.36 10.49
N ALA A 263 20.44 25.68 11.68
CA ALA A 263 20.74 27.04 12.08
C ALA A 263 21.63 27.77 11.07
N ALA A 264 22.73 27.16 10.61
CA ALA A 264 23.64 27.81 9.69
C ALA A 264 22.95 28.30 8.41
N ARG A 265 22.14 27.45 7.76
CA ARG A 265 21.49 27.78 6.49
C ARG A 265 20.33 28.77 6.67
N VAL A 266 19.50 28.57 7.69
CA VAL A 266 18.36 29.46 7.98
C VAL A 266 18.85 30.85 8.42
N THR A 267 19.85 30.91 9.32
CA THR A 267 20.38 32.18 9.81
C THR A 267 21.16 32.95 8.76
N SER A 268 21.90 32.26 7.87
CA SER A 268 22.57 32.92 6.74
C SER A 268 21.55 33.63 5.85
N LYS A 269 20.53 32.91 5.39
CA LYS A 269 19.51 33.50 4.50
C LYS A 269 18.70 34.60 5.19
N HIS A 270 18.42 34.41 6.48
CA HIS A 270 17.75 35.42 7.29
C HIS A 270 18.57 36.71 7.40
N ARG A 271 19.89 36.59 7.62
CA ARG A 271 20.81 37.73 7.69
C ARG A 271 20.76 38.56 6.41
N ASP A 272 20.81 37.91 5.25
CA ASP A 272 20.73 38.58 3.95
C ASP A 272 19.48 39.47 3.85
N VAL A 273 18.31 38.94 4.24
CA VAL A 273 17.05 39.71 4.27
C VAL A 273 17.13 40.91 5.21
N LYS A 274 17.66 40.71 6.43
CA LYS A 274 17.75 41.78 7.44
C LYS A 274 18.71 42.89 7.02
N GLU A 275 19.83 42.53 6.40
CA GLU A 275 20.80 43.49 5.86
C GLU A 275 20.20 44.31 4.71
N SER A 276 19.59 43.65 3.71
CA SER A 276 18.92 44.34 2.61
C SER A 276 17.77 45.23 3.10
N TRP A 277 17.01 44.78 4.09
CA TRP A 277 15.94 45.58 4.71
C TRP A 277 16.47 46.83 5.41
N ALA A 278 17.54 46.70 6.19
CA ALA A 278 18.17 47.84 6.87
C ALA A 278 18.69 48.89 5.86
N GLN A 279 19.27 48.44 4.75
CA GLN A 279 19.72 49.31 3.66
C GLN A 279 18.54 50.06 3.01
N LEU A 280 17.42 49.39 2.74
CA LEU A 280 16.20 50.03 2.22
C LEU A 280 15.65 51.08 3.19
N GLN A 281 15.57 50.77 4.49
CA GLN A 281 15.12 51.72 5.50
C GLN A 281 16.00 52.98 5.55
N GLN A 282 17.32 52.81 5.40
CA GLN A 282 18.26 53.92 5.36
C GLN A 282 18.05 54.79 4.11
N ALA A 283 17.89 54.19 2.93
CA ALA A 283 17.61 54.91 1.70
C ALA A 283 16.31 55.74 1.78
N LEU A 284 15.25 55.17 2.33
CA LEU A 284 13.96 55.85 2.54
C LEU A 284 14.07 57.03 3.51
N ARG A 285 14.92 56.93 4.55
CA ARG A 285 15.17 58.05 5.47
C ARG A 285 15.87 59.20 4.77
N TYR A 286 16.89 58.92 3.98
CA TYR A 286 17.59 59.96 3.20
C TYR A 286 16.65 60.66 2.21
N GLN A 287 15.77 59.92 1.53
CA GLN A 287 14.79 60.49 0.60
C GLN A 287 13.79 61.43 1.29
N LYS A 288 13.41 61.18 2.55
CA LYS A 288 12.51 62.05 3.33
C LYS A 288 13.20 63.31 3.88
N MET A 289 14.53 63.34 3.92
CA MET A 289 15.34 64.46 4.42
C MET A 289 15.77 65.43 3.31
N CYS A 290 15.74 65.00 2.05
CA CYS A 290 15.99 65.82 0.86
C CYS A 290 14.70 66.42 0.32
#